data_AF-A0A2U1D4Q9-F1
#
_entry.id   AF-A0A2U1D4Q9-F1
#
_cell.length_a   1.000
_cell.length_b   1.000
_cell.length_c   1.000
_cell.angle_alpha   90.00
_cell.angle_beta   90.00
_cell.angle_gamma   90.00
#
_symmetry.space_group_name_H-M   'P 1'
#
loop_
_entity.id
_entity.type
_entity.pdbx_description
1 polymer ?
#
loop_
_entity_poly.entity_id
_entity_poly.type
_entity_poly.pdbx_seq_one_letter_code
_entity_poly.pdbx_strand_id
1 'polypeptide(L)'
;MKIFKWRKDESQPNQEDQVEWLQNENDKLLNQVESLKLDLTELRAENQDLVNKLSGNKYHRTFIKTGSGLGVLMVTYILLAFMGAKPTDITWLLLIEAIFIFLMLRGDDK
;
A
#
# COMPACT_ATOMS: atom_id res chain seq x y z
N MET A 1 -18.02 56.60 59.59
CA MET A 1 -17.50 56.96 58.26
C MET A 1 -16.56 55.85 57.80
N LYS A 2 -16.68 55.43 56.55
CA LYS A 2 -15.84 54.43 55.82
C LYS A 2 -14.35 54.66 56.11
N ILE A 3 -13.45 53.67 56.09
CA ILE A 3 -12.97 53.00 54.87
C ILE A 3 -12.51 51.56 55.16
N PHE A 4 -13.14 50.62 54.46
CA PHE A 4 -12.72 49.24 54.23
C PHE A 4 -11.24 49.18 53.80
N LYS A 5 -10.40 48.42 54.52
CA LYS A 5 -9.15 47.91 53.95
C LYS A 5 -9.50 46.69 53.10
N TRP A 6 -9.55 46.91 51.79
CA TRP A 6 -9.68 45.85 50.80
C TRP A 6 -8.51 44.86 50.90
N ARG A 7 -8.84 43.60 50.63
CA ARG A 7 -7.94 42.47 50.43
C ARG A 7 -6.72 42.81 49.57
N LYS A 8 -5.57 42.27 49.95
CA LYS A 8 -4.65 41.56 49.05
C LYS A 8 -4.72 40.11 49.54
N ASP A 9 -5.73 39.33 49.17
CA ASP A 9 -5.74 38.52 47.95
C ASP A 9 -4.32 38.18 47.46
N GLU A 10 -3.89 37.00 47.89
CA GLU A 10 -3.20 35.99 47.09
C GLU A 10 -3.01 36.41 45.62
N SER A 11 -1.78 36.78 45.25
CA SER A 11 -1.42 37.04 43.85
C SER A 11 0.10 37.21 43.80
N GLN A 12 0.90 36.39 43.10
CA GLN A 12 0.65 35.51 41.97
C GLN A 12 1.65 34.33 42.05
N PRO A 13 1.31 33.11 41.61
CA PRO A 13 2.34 32.14 41.28
C PRO A 13 3.26 32.80 40.24
N ASN A 14 4.57 32.73 40.44
CA ASN A 14 5.58 33.33 39.56
C ASN A 14 5.20 33.12 38.09
N GLN A 15 4.80 34.19 37.40
CA GLN A 15 4.47 34.14 35.98
C GLN A 15 5.66 33.61 35.17
N GLU A 16 6.87 33.86 35.63
CA GLU A 16 8.11 33.33 35.05
C GLU A 16 8.16 31.79 35.12
N ASP A 17 7.83 31.18 36.26
CA ASP A 17 7.80 29.72 36.43
C ASP A 17 6.72 29.07 35.54
N GLN A 18 5.57 29.75 35.34
CA GLN A 18 4.51 29.26 34.44
C GLN A 18 4.90 29.39 32.97
N VAL A 19 5.57 30.48 32.59
CA VAL A 19 6.05 30.69 31.22
C VAL A 19 7.18 29.73 30.89
N GLU A 20 8.11 29.49 31.81
CA GLU A 20 9.19 28.52 31.66
C GLU A 20 8.64 27.09 31.55
N TRP A 21 7.64 26.73 32.36
CA TRP A 21 6.95 25.45 32.25
C TRP A 21 6.23 25.29 30.89
N LEU A 22 5.51 26.32 30.43
CA LEU A 22 4.83 26.31 29.12
C LEU A 22 5.80 26.27 27.94
N GLN A 23 6.98 26.89 28.06
CA GLN A 23 8.04 26.83 27.05
C GLN A 23 8.64 25.41 26.99
N ASN A 24 8.95 24.83 28.14
CA ASN A 24 9.52 23.49 28.23
C ASN A 24 8.52 22.42 27.74
N GLU A 25 7.22 22.61 28.02
CA GLU A 25 6.18 21.72 27.49
C GLU A 25 5.99 21.87 25.97
N ASN A 26 6.07 23.11 25.43
CA ASN A 26 6.08 23.33 23.99
C ASN A 26 7.28 22.66 23.31
N ASP A 27 8.49 22.82 23.86
CA ASP A 27 9.70 22.22 23.30
C ASP A 27 9.61 20.69 23.33
N LYS A 28 9.04 20.11 24.40
CA LYS A 28 8.80 18.67 24.49
C LYS A 28 7.78 18.18 23.47
N LEU A 29 6.68 18.91 23.28
CA LEU A 29 5.67 18.58 22.27
C LEU A 29 6.22 18.74 20.85
N LEU A 30 7.03 19.77 20.60
CA LEU A 30 7.68 20.00 19.31
C LEU A 30 8.60 18.83 18.95
N ASN A 31 9.43 18.39 19.92
CA ASN A 31 10.30 17.22 19.74
C ASN A 31 9.50 15.95 19.47
N GLN A 32 8.36 15.75 20.13
CA GLN A 32 7.48 14.60 19.87
C GLN A 32 6.84 14.66 18.48
N VAL A 33 6.41 15.85 18.04
CA VAL A 33 5.87 16.04 16.69
C VAL A 33 6.94 15.75 15.64
N GLU A 34 8.17 16.20 15.88
CA GLU A 34 9.29 15.95 14.98
C GLU A 34 9.66 14.46 14.91
N SER A 35 9.71 13.77 16.05
CA SER A 35 9.95 12.32 16.07
C SER A 35 8.83 11.54 15.39
N LEU A 36 7.56 11.89 15.65
CA LEU A 36 6.41 11.27 15.00
C LEU A 36 6.41 11.50 13.49
N LYS A 37 6.85 12.68 13.04
CA LYS A 37 6.98 13.00 11.61
C LYS A 37 8.07 12.15 10.96
N LEU A 38 9.20 11.93 11.63
CA LEU A 38 10.25 11.03 11.19
C LEU A 38 9.74 9.59 11.08
N ASP A 39 9.10 9.09 12.13
CA ASP A 39 8.52 7.74 12.16
C ASP A 39 7.48 7.54 11.04
N LEU A 40 6.59 8.52 10.83
CA LEU A 40 5.60 8.48 9.75
C LEU A 40 6.26 8.50 8.36
N THR A 41 7.38 9.22 8.22
CA THR A 41 8.12 9.28 6.95
C THR A 41 8.79 7.95 6.65
N GLU A 42 9.39 7.31 7.66
CA GLU A 42 10.00 6.00 7.56
C GLU A 42 8.95 4.91 7.25
N LEU A 43 7.84 4.91 8.00
CA LEU A 43 6.74 3.96 7.79
C LEU A 43 6.13 4.09 6.40
N ARG A 44 6.01 5.33 5.88
CA ARG A 44 5.51 5.58 4.53
C ARG A 44 6.49 5.08 3.46
N ALA A 45 7.79 5.27 3.69
CA ALA A 45 8.83 4.77 2.79
C ALA A 45 8.83 3.23 2.74
N GLU A 46 8.72 2.57 3.89
CA GLU A 46 8.63 1.11 3.98
C GLU A 46 7.36 0.57 3.31
N ASN A 47 6.21 1.22 3.52
CA ASN A 47 4.98 0.84 2.86
C ASN A 47 5.09 0.97 1.33
N GLN A 48 5.74 2.03 0.85
CA GLN A 48 5.97 2.25 -0.57
C GLN A 48 6.94 1.22 -1.16
N ASP A 49 7.99 0.82 -0.42
CA ASP A 49 8.89 -0.27 -0.82
C ASP A 49 8.17 -1.63 -0.89
N LEU A 50 7.32 -1.93 0.10
CA LEU A 50 6.49 -3.13 0.09
C LEU A 50 5.52 -3.14 -1.11
N VAL A 51 4.87 -2.02 -1.41
CA VAL A 51 4.01 -1.87 -2.60
C VAL A 51 4.82 -2.05 -3.90
N ASN A 52 6.04 -1.52 -3.97
CA ASN A 52 6.91 -1.70 -5.13
C ASN A 52 7.35 -3.16 -5.31
N LYS A 53 7.70 -3.86 -4.23
CA LYS A 53 8.01 -5.30 -4.25
C LYS A 53 6.80 -6.14 -4.63
N LEU A 54 5.62 -5.80 -4.12
CA LEU A 54 4.38 -6.52 -4.43
C LEU A 54 3.95 -6.30 -5.88
N SER A 55 4.03 -5.06 -6.38
CA SER A 55 3.69 -4.73 -7.76
C SER A 55 4.64 -5.39 -8.75
N GLY A 56 5.96 -5.37 -8.49
CA GLY A 56 6.94 -6.12 -9.28
C GLY A 56 6.61 -7.61 -9.38
N ASN A 57 6.24 -8.23 -8.26
CA ASN A 57 5.85 -9.64 -8.22
C ASN A 57 4.54 -9.91 -8.97
N LYS A 58 3.54 -9.01 -8.86
CA LYS A 58 2.25 -9.16 -9.55
C LYS A 58 2.41 -9.09 -11.08
N TYR A 59 3.18 -8.14 -11.59
CA TYR A 59 3.44 -8.05 -13.04
C TYR A 59 4.23 -9.25 -13.54
N HIS A 60 5.23 -9.72 -12.78
CA HIS A 60 6.02 -10.88 -13.17
C HIS A 60 5.17 -12.17 -13.20
N ARG A 61 4.29 -12.35 -12.20
CA ARG A 61 3.34 -13.46 -12.14
C ARG A 61 2.35 -13.45 -13.30
N THR A 62 1.80 -12.28 -13.64
CA THR A 62 0.89 -12.12 -14.79
C THR A 62 1.60 -12.38 -16.12
N PHE A 63 2.84 -11.93 -16.26
CA PHE A 63 3.64 -12.14 -17.47
C PHE A 63 3.97 -13.63 -17.67
N ILE A 64 4.46 -14.31 -16.64
CA ILE A 64 4.77 -15.75 -16.69
C ILE A 64 3.51 -16.55 -17.02
N LYS A 65 2.36 -16.23 -16.40
CA LYS A 65 1.10 -16.92 -16.66
C LYS A 65 0.60 -16.72 -18.09
N THR A 66 0.55 -15.47 -18.55
CA THR A 66 0.13 -15.15 -19.93
C THR A 66 1.05 -15.83 -20.94
N GLY A 67 2.36 -15.80 -20.70
CA GLY A 67 3.36 -16.49 -21.51
C GLY A 67 3.17 -18.00 -21.53
N SER A 68 2.89 -18.62 -20.38
CA SER A 68 2.64 -20.06 -20.28
C SER A 68 1.36 -20.48 -21.01
N GLY A 69 0.28 -19.71 -20.89
CA GLY A 69 -0.98 -19.98 -21.59
C GLY A 69 -0.83 -19.85 -23.11
N LEU A 70 -0.11 -18.82 -23.57
CA LEU A 70 0.20 -18.66 -25.00
C LEU A 70 1.08 -19.80 -25.52
N GLY A 71 2.05 -20.25 -24.71
CA GLY A 71 2.91 -21.38 -25.04
C GLY A 71 2.12 -22.68 -25.21
N VAL A 72 1.17 -22.96 -24.31
CA VAL A 72 0.29 -24.13 -24.39
C VAL A 72 -0.56 -24.08 -25.67
N LEU A 73 -1.22 -22.95 -25.97
CA LEU A 73 -1.99 -22.77 -27.21
C LEU A 73 -1.15 -23.03 -28.47
N MET A 74 0.09 -22.52 -28.49
CA MET A 74 1.03 -22.76 -29.60
C MET A 74 1.38 -24.24 -29.76
N VAL A 75 1.69 -24.94 -28.67
CA VAL A 75 2.02 -26.37 -28.69
C VAL A 75 0.81 -27.19 -29.15
N THR A 76 -0.37 -26.90 -28.62
CA THR A 76 -1.63 -27.55 -29.01
C THR A 76 -1.93 -27.33 -30.50
N TYR A 77 -1.75 -26.11 -31.01
CA TYR A 77 -1.89 -25.81 -32.44
C TYR A 77 -0.94 -26.63 -33.31
N ILE A 78 0.35 -26.68 -32.96
CA ILE A 78 1.36 -27.42 -33.74
C ILE A 78 1.01 -28.92 -33.77
N LEU A 79 0.61 -29.49 -32.64
CA LEU A 79 0.20 -30.89 -32.52
C LEU A 79 -1.00 -31.21 -33.42
N LEU A 80 -2.05 -30.38 -33.34
CA LEU A 80 -3.26 -30.57 -34.13
C LEU A 80 -3.04 -30.36 -35.62
N ALA A 81 -2.22 -29.38 -36.00
CA ALA A 81 -1.82 -29.14 -37.37
C ALA A 81 -1.02 -30.32 -37.93
N PHE A 82 -0.11 -30.90 -37.13
CA PHE A 82 0.67 -32.08 -37.52
C PHE A 82 -0.19 -33.34 -37.66
N MET A 83 -1.24 -33.49 -36.85
CA MET A 83 -2.23 -34.58 -36.96
C MET A 83 -3.20 -34.41 -38.15
N GLY A 84 -3.14 -33.30 -38.89
CA GLY A 84 -4.02 -33.06 -40.03
C GLY A 84 -5.47 -32.76 -39.65
N ALA A 85 -5.71 -32.25 -38.44
CA ALA A 85 -7.05 -31.85 -38.01
C ALA A 85 -7.60 -30.71 -38.89
N LYS A 86 -8.92 -30.68 -39.07
CA LYS A 86 -9.56 -29.63 -39.88
C LYS A 86 -9.36 -28.27 -39.21
N PRO A 87 -9.10 -27.19 -39.98
CA PRO A 87 -8.85 -25.86 -39.41
C PRO A 87 -9.96 -25.36 -38.49
N THR A 88 -11.22 -25.69 -38.81
CA THR A 88 -12.39 -25.37 -37.99
C THR A 88 -12.34 -26.05 -36.62
N ASP A 89 -11.95 -27.31 -36.57
CA ASP A 89 -11.90 -28.09 -35.33
C ASP A 89 -10.76 -27.58 -34.43
N ILE A 90 -9.61 -27.26 -35.04
CA ILE A 90 -8.47 -26.63 -34.36
C ILE A 90 -8.88 -25.29 -33.73
N THR A 91 -9.60 -24.46 -34.47
CA THR A 91 -10.04 -23.14 -34.00
C THR A 91 -10.98 -23.28 -32.80
N TRP A 92 -11.96 -24.18 -32.86
CA TRP A 92 -12.87 -24.42 -31.75
C TRP A 92 -12.15 -24.96 -30.49
N LEU A 93 -11.22 -25.89 -30.67
CA LEU A 93 -10.40 -26.44 -29.58
C LEU A 93 -9.56 -25.37 -28.89
N LEU A 94 -8.85 -24.56 -29.67
CA LEU A 94 -8.04 -23.45 -29.15
C LEU A 94 -8.89 -22.40 -28.43
N LEU A 95 -10.10 -22.14 -28.90
CA LEU A 95 -11.00 -21.17 -28.29
C LEU A 95 -11.49 -21.65 -26.92
N ILE A 96 -11.81 -22.94 -26.78
CA ILE A 96 -12.13 -23.57 -25.50
C ILE A 96 -10.91 -23.52 -24.56
N GLU A 97 -9.73 -23.87 -25.06
CA GLU A 97 -8.48 -23.84 -24.30
C GLU A 97 -8.15 -22.42 -23.80
N ALA A 98 -8.35 -21.41 -24.65
CA ALA A 98 -8.17 -20.01 -24.28
C ALA A 98 -9.13 -19.57 -23.17
N ILE A 99 -10.39 -20.03 -23.17
CA ILE A 99 -11.35 -19.77 -22.09
C ILE A 99 -10.87 -20.40 -20.77
N PHE A 100 -10.36 -21.63 -20.80
CA PHE A 100 -9.79 -22.29 -19.61
C PHE A 100 -8.61 -21.53 -19.04
N ILE A 101 -7.66 -21.13 -19.90
CA ILE A 101 -6.51 -20.31 -19.51
C ILE A 101 -6.98 -19.00 -18.88
N PHE A 102 -7.96 -18.33 -19.49
CA PHE A 102 -8.52 -17.07 -18.98
C PHE A 102 -9.19 -17.23 -17.61
N LEU A 103 -9.98 -18.29 -17.42
CA LEU A 103 -10.59 -18.62 -16.12
C LEU A 103 -9.54 -18.91 -15.04
N MET A 104 -8.46 -19.63 -15.40
CA MET A 104 -7.35 -19.92 -14.50
C MET A 104 -6.55 -18.67 -14.12
N LEU A 105 -6.43 -17.70 -15.03
CA LEU A 105 -5.84 -16.38 -14.77
C LEU A 105 -6.66 -15.56 -13.76
N ARG A 106 -8.00 -15.60 -13.86
CA ARG A 106 -8.91 -14.81 -13.02
C ARG A 106 -9.05 -15.33 -11.58
N GLY A 107 -8.76 -16.60 -11.33
CA GLY A 107 -8.93 -17.23 -10.01
C GLY A 107 -7.93 -16.82 -8.94
N ASP A 108 -6.86 -16.11 -9.29
CA ASP A 108 -5.70 -15.86 -8.42
C ASP A 108 -5.56 -14.40 -7.93
N ASP A 109 -6.55 -13.57 -8.26
CA ASP A 109 -6.68 -12.17 -7.82
C ASP A 109 -7.60 -12.00 -6.59
N LYS A 110 -8.08 -13.09 -5.99
CA LYS A 110 -8.90 -13.09 -4.77
C LYS A 110 -8.12 -13.55 -3.55
#